data_AF-A0A8B6XR58-F1
#
_entry.id   AF-A0A8B6XR58-F1
#
_cell.length_a   1.000
_cell.length_b   1.000
_cell.length_c   1.000
_cell.angle_alpha   90.00
_cell.angle_beta   90.00
_cell.angle_gamma   90.00
#
_symmetry.space_group_name_H-M   'P 1'
#
loop_
_entity.id
_entity.type
_entity.pdbx_description
1 polymer ?
#
loop_
_entity_poly.entity_id
_entity_poly.type
_entity_poly.pdbx_seq_one_letter_code
_entity_poly.pdbx_strand_id
1 'polypeptide(L)'
;DTIKTNLKVLQIQNTDSVFQDVSTVSLMVDSLDSTAILKTGQEEVLHEWLTSDVQNDHCHKIINDIRREQFGIGLELGEQEKKLIEIHREREGRSLQRLSNELYSKDSHFVLELIQNADDNQYIENSNNEKPTVAFIVEHDQIIILNNEKGFSESNIKALCDVGKSTKGIHRKGYIGQKGIGFKSVFRVTDMPEIHSNGYHIKFDASSGSNGYILPNWIYDWNSDQRSTYQPCESRNYGWKTQIVLPLKKEMQHSKLISRFHDIHSSLLLFLNRLHTIIIDDKVSNIMKVMEREHVEKNIVRLSNNNDSRLWFVVEKEIPIDVREDVKSTNIAFAFPFNNKLKTEALPAQQVFAFLPLRSYGFKFIIQADFEVPSSREDINKDSAWNQYILQQLPKLTVEAFHSFKD
;
A
#
# COMPACT_ATOMS: atom_id res chain seq x y z
N ASP A 1 -40.41 50.21 -15.25
CA ASP A 1 -41.17 49.21 -16.01
C ASP A 1 -40.36 48.20 -16.82
N THR A 2 -39.17 47.78 -16.38
CA THR A 2 -38.54 46.57 -16.97
C THR A 2 -37.61 45.84 -15.99
N ILE A 3 -38.00 45.74 -14.71
CA ILE A 3 -37.33 44.87 -13.71
C ILE A 3 -38.42 44.38 -12.75
N LYS A 4 -39.31 43.49 -13.21
CA LYS A 4 -40.31 42.83 -12.33
C LYS A 4 -40.96 41.55 -12.87
N THR A 5 -40.38 40.90 -13.88
CA THR A 5 -41.06 39.78 -14.57
C THR A 5 -40.16 38.60 -14.91
N ASN A 6 -39.37 38.07 -13.96
CA ASN A 6 -38.86 36.67 -14.06
C ASN A 6 -38.36 36.03 -12.75
N LEU A 7 -38.70 36.55 -11.57
CA LEU A 7 -38.38 35.93 -10.26
C LEU A 7 -39.57 35.16 -9.65
N LYS A 8 -40.32 34.45 -10.49
CA LYS A 8 -41.41 33.57 -10.07
C LYS A 8 -41.51 32.39 -11.03
N VAL A 9 -40.63 31.40 -10.86
CA VAL A 9 -40.92 29.94 -10.95
C VAL A 9 -39.64 29.26 -10.51
N LEU A 10 -39.59 28.84 -9.24
CA LEU A 10 -38.95 27.61 -8.71
C LEU A 10 -39.07 27.65 -7.18
N GLN A 11 -40.32 27.71 -6.74
CA GLN A 11 -40.74 27.21 -5.44
C GLN A 11 -41.47 25.90 -5.75
N ILE A 12 -40.72 24.80 -5.77
CA ILE A 12 -41.24 23.41 -5.76
C ILE A 12 -40.35 22.73 -4.72
N GLN A 13 -40.70 22.83 -3.43
CA GLN A 13 -41.51 21.85 -2.68
C GLN A 13 -41.08 20.39 -2.94
N ASN A 14 -40.52 19.78 -1.89
CA ASN A 14 -40.40 18.34 -1.70
C ASN A 14 -41.62 17.60 -2.25
N THR A 15 -41.41 16.82 -3.30
CA THR A 15 -42.20 15.63 -3.60
C THR A 15 -41.30 14.63 -4.31
N ASP A 16 -41.21 13.44 -3.74
CA ASP A 16 -40.72 12.23 -4.37
C ASP A 16 -41.34 12.04 -5.77
N SER A 17 -40.57 11.44 -6.67
CA SER A 17 -40.86 11.14 -8.09
C SER A 17 -40.60 12.27 -9.09
N VAL A 18 -39.50 12.11 -9.83
CA VAL A 18 -39.33 12.27 -11.30
C VAL A 18 -37.84 12.55 -11.55
N PHE A 19 -37.05 11.48 -11.71
CA PHE A 19 -35.77 11.51 -12.43
C PHE A 19 -35.70 10.25 -13.29
N GLN A 20 -36.43 10.28 -14.40
CA GLN A 20 -36.17 9.46 -15.58
C GLN A 20 -35.92 10.45 -16.73
N ASP A 21 -34.69 10.94 -16.86
CA ASP A 21 -33.98 11.12 -18.14
C ASP A 21 -32.68 11.92 -17.93
N VAL A 22 -31.54 11.22 -17.98
CA VAL A 22 -30.18 11.81 -17.89
C VAL A 22 -29.80 12.57 -19.17
N SER A 23 -30.58 12.42 -20.25
CA SER A 23 -30.35 13.04 -21.56
C SER A 23 -30.62 14.55 -21.59
N THR A 24 -31.51 15.05 -20.73
CA THR A 24 -31.96 16.46 -20.78
C THR A 24 -30.96 17.44 -20.14
N VAL A 25 -30.16 16.99 -19.18
CA VAL A 25 -29.18 17.84 -18.46
C VAL A 25 -27.94 18.10 -19.31
N SER A 26 -27.52 17.12 -20.12
CA SER A 26 -26.35 17.27 -21.00
C SER A 26 -26.57 18.30 -22.13
N LEU A 27 -27.82 18.56 -22.52
CA LEU A 27 -28.17 19.49 -23.60
C LEU A 27 -28.25 20.97 -23.15
N MET A 28 -28.33 21.24 -21.85
CA MET A 28 -28.37 22.63 -21.34
C MET A 28 -26.99 23.29 -21.21
N VAL A 29 -25.90 22.50 -21.22
CA VAL A 29 -24.54 23.03 -21.08
C VAL A 29 -23.97 23.54 -22.42
N ASP A 30 -24.46 23.05 -23.55
CA ASP A 30 -23.98 23.44 -24.89
C ASP A 30 -24.52 24.79 -25.41
N SER A 31 -25.39 25.48 -24.67
CA SER A 31 -26.00 26.74 -25.14
C SER A 31 -25.66 27.99 -24.31
N LEU A 32 -24.70 27.93 -23.40
CA LEU A 32 -24.26 29.12 -22.65
C LEU A 32 -23.04 29.75 -23.32
N ASP A 33 -23.36 30.75 -24.13
CA ASP A 33 -22.44 31.57 -24.91
C ASP A 33 -21.41 32.28 -24.02
N SER A 34 -20.20 32.39 -24.57
CA SER A 34 -19.01 32.90 -23.90
C SER A 34 -19.10 34.42 -23.71
N THR A 35 -19.47 34.93 -22.54
CA THR A 35 -19.03 36.25 -22.00
C THR A 35 -19.76 36.62 -20.70
N ALA A 36 -19.09 36.47 -19.56
CA ALA A 36 -19.15 37.30 -18.33
C ALA A 36 -18.69 36.46 -17.13
N ILE A 37 -17.36 36.32 -16.97
CA ILE A 37 -16.77 35.55 -15.87
C ILE A 37 -16.74 36.43 -14.61
N LEU A 38 -17.69 36.20 -13.70
CA LEU A 38 -17.58 36.56 -12.28
C LEU A 38 -17.50 35.27 -11.47
N LYS A 39 -16.28 34.95 -11.02
CA LYS A 39 -15.94 33.77 -10.22
C LYS A 39 -16.75 33.74 -8.92
N THR A 40 -17.55 32.70 -8.73
CA THR A 40 -18.07 32.32 -7.42
C THR A 40 -17.77 30.83 -7.18
N GLY A 41 -17.24 30.49 -6.01
CA GLY A 41 -16.79 29.13 -5.65
C GLY A 41 -17.88 28.06 -5.52
N GLN A 42 -19.09 28.31 -6.07
CA GLN A 42 -20.18 27.33 -6.13
C GLN A 42 -20.08 26.43 -7.37
N GLU A 43 -19.48 26.91 -8.47
CA GLU A 43 -19.25 26.09 -9.67
C GLU A 43 -18.16 25.03 -9.46
N GLU A 44 -17.10 25.32 -8.70
CA GLU A 44 -16.06 24.33 -8.37
C GLU A 44 -16.62 23.15 -7.57
N VAL A 45 -17.52 23.42 -6.62
CA VAL A 45 -18.18 22.38 -5.81
C VAL A 45 -19.13 21.54 -6.67
N LEU A 46 -19.97 22.17 -7.50
CA LEU A 46 -20.87 21.45 -8.40
C LEU A 46 -20.11 20.60 -9.43
N HIS A 47 -19.01 21.11 -9.97
CA HIS A 47 -18.16 20.38 -10.91
C HIS A 47 -17.42 19.22 -10.23
N GLU A 48 -16.91 19.39 -9.00
CA GLU A 48 -16.26 18.32 -8.23
C GLU A 48 -17.24 17.20 -7.83
N TRP A 49 -18.49 17.56 -7.49
CA TRP A 49 -19.53 16.59 -7.19
C TRP A 49 -19.94 15.80 -8.43
N LEU A 50 -20.23 16.47 -9.55
CA LEU A 50 -20.62 15.82 -10.82
C LEU A 50 -19.50 14.92 -11.37
N THR A 51 -18.24 15.30 -11.23
CA THR A 51 -17.12 14.43 -11.64
C THR A 51 -16.94 13.24 -10.70
N SER A 52 -17.22 13.41 -9.40
CA SER A 52 -17.13 12.32 -8.42
C SER A 52 -18.20 11.25 -8.62
N ASP A 53 -19.46 11.63 -8.90
CA ASP A 53 -20.55 10.68 -9.14
C ASP A 53 -20.34 9.88 -10.43
N VAL A 54 -19.94 10.56 -11.52
CA VAL A 54 -19.61 9.88 -12.80
C VAL A 54 -18.41 8.94 -12.65
N GLN A 55 -17.40 9.34 -11.86
CA GLN A 55 -16.24 8.50 -11.59
C GLN A 55 -16.61 7.27 -10.74
N ASN A 56 -17.47 7.44 -9.74
CA ASN A 56 -17.97 6.35 -8.89
C ASN A 56 -18.79 5.34 -9.72
N ASP A 57 -19.65 5.80 -10.62
CA ASP A 57 -20.42 4.94 -11.53
C ASP A 57 -19.50 4.11 -12.45
N HIS A 58 -18.44 4.73 -12.98
CA HIS A 58 -17.45 4.02 -13.78
C HIS A 58 -16.71 2.94 -12.96
N CYS A 59 -16.26 3.28 -11.76
CA CYS A 59 -15.59 2.34 -10.86
C CYS A 59 -16.52 1.20 -10.45
N HIS A 60 -17.79 1.50 -10.15
CA HIS A 60 -18.81 0.49 -9.81
C HIS A 60 -19.04 -0.48 -10.96
N LYS A 61 -19.13 0.03 -12.20
CA LYS A 61 -19.25 -0.78 -13.40
C LYS A 61 -18.07 -1.75 -13.53
N ILE A 62 -16.83 -1.28 -13.37
CA ILE A 62 -15.63 -2.13 -13.39
C ILE A 62 -15.72 -3.26 -12.36
N ILE A 63 -16.18 -2.97 -11.13
CA ILE A 63 -16.35 -4.00 -10.10
C ILE A 63 -17.42 -5.02 -10.51
N ASN A 64 -18.54 -4.59 -11.08
CA ASN A 64 -19.57 -5.50 -11.58
C ASN A 64 -19.06 -6.36 -12.74
N ASP A 65 -18.28 -5.78 -13.65
CA ASP A 65 -17.66 -6.50 -14.76
C ASP A 65 -16.68 -7.56 -14.23
N ILE A 66 -15.83 -7.25 -13.24
CA ILE A 66 -14.96 -8.24 -12.57
C ILE A 66 -15.79 -9.37 -11.95
N ARG A 67 -16.83 -9.03 -11.18
CA ARG A 67 -17.71 -10.03 -10.53
C ARG A 67 -18.38 -10.93 -11.54
N ARG A 68 -18.82 -10.39 -12.68
CA ARG A 68 -19.50 -11.15 -13.72
C ARG A 68 -18.55 -11.98 -14.57
N GLU A 69 -17.48 -11.37 -15.07
CA GLU A 69 -16.57 -11.99 -16.05
C GLU A 69 -15.57 -12.96 -15.41
N GLN A 70 -14.99 -12.60 -14.26
CA GLN A 70 -13.96 -13.42 -13.60
C GLN A 70 -14.58 -14.41 -12.61
N PHE A 71 -15.67 -14.00 -11.96
CA PHE A 71 -16.31 -14.80 -10.93
C PHE A 71 -17.65 -15.38 -11.36
N GLY A 72 -18.21 -15.07 -12.53
CA GLY A 72 -19.48 -15.64 -12.98
C GLY A 72 -20.70 -15.23 -12.14
N ILE A 73 -20.61 -14.15 -11.37
CA ILE A 73 -21.74 -13.64 -10.57
C ILE A 73 -22.78 -13.02 -11.51
N GLY A 74 -24.05 -13.44 -11.36
CA GLY A 74 -25.15 -12.96 -12.20
C GLY A 74 -25.22 -13.59 -13.59
N LEU A 75 -24.41 -14.62 -13.88
CA LEU A 75 -24.56 -15.43 -15.10
C LEU A 75 -25.61 -16.53 -14.88
N GLU A 76 -26.52 -16.68 -15.84
CA GLU A 76 -27.42 -17.82 -15.91
C GLU A 76 -26.66 -19.03 -16.47
N LEU A 77 -26.18 -19.87 -15.57
CA LEU A 77 -25.43 -21.08 -15.89
C LEU A 77 -26.31 -22.31 -15.68
N GLY A 78 -26.08 -23.36 -16.48
CA GLY A 78 -26.68 -24.67 -16.25
C GLY A 78 -26.20 -25.31 -14.94
N GLU A 79 -26.92 -26.33 -14.48
CA GLU A 79 -26.63 -27.03 -13.21
C GLU A 79 -25.22 -27.64 -13.18
N GLN A 80 -24.74 -28.17 -14.30
CA GLN A 80 -23.41 -28.79 -14.39
C GLN A 80 -22.30 -27.74 -14.34
N GLU A 81 -22.47 -26.61 -15.03
CA GLU A 81 -21.53 -25.50 -15.05
C GLU A 81 -21.43 -24.82 -13.68
N LYS A 82 -22.58 -24.60 -13.02
CA LYS A 82 -22.62 -24.06 -11.64
C LYS A 82 -21.82 -24.93 -10.69
N LYS A 83 -22.05 -26.25 -10.72
CA LYS A 83 -21.35 -27.22 -9.87
C LYS A 83 -19.85 -27.25 -10.11
N LEU A 84 -19.41 -27.19 -11.38
CA LEU A 84 -17.98 -27.16 -11.71
C LEU A 84 -17.31 -25.88 -11.22
N ILE A 85 -17.95 -24.72 -11.40
CA ILE A 85 -17.46 -23.44 -10.91
C ILE A 85 -17.36 -23.46 -9.39
N GLU A 86 -18.39 -23.93 -8.68
CA GLU A 86 -18.38 -24.04 -7.22
C GLU A 86 -17.22 -24.92 -6.70
N ILE A 87 -16.98 -26.08 -7.32
CA ILE A 87 -15.84 -26.94 -6.96
C ILE A 87 -14.49 -26.23 -7.16
N HIS A 88 -14.33 -25.48 -8.26
CA HIS A 88 -13.10 -24.75 -8.52
C HIS A 88 -12.89 -23.64 -7.48
N ARG A 89 -13.94 -22.85 -7.23
CA ARG A 89 -13.96 -21.80 -6.22
C ARG A 89 -13.59 -22.31 -4.83
N GLU A 90 -14.14 -23.45 -4.42
CA GLU A 90 -13.79 -24.04 -3.13
C GLU A 90 -12.33 -24.46 -3.04
N ARG A 91 -11.75 -24.97 -4.13
CA ARG A 91 -10.33 -25.38 -4.17
C ARG A 91 -9.42 -24.16 -4.06
N GLU A 92 -9.73 -23.08 -4.77
CA GLU A 92 -8.97 -21.83 -4.70
C GLU A 92 -9.08 -21.19 -3.32
N GLY A 93 -10.29 -21.11 -2.77
CA GLY A 93 -10.53 -20.58 -1.43
C GLY A 93 -9.79 -21.33 -0.33
N ARG A 94 -9.82 -22.67 -0.34
CA ARG A 94 -9.04 -23.49 0.59
C ARG A 94 -7.53 -23.27 0.44
N SER A 95 -7.06 -23.07 -0.80
CA SER A 95 -5.65 -22.82 -1.07
C SER A 95 -5.23 -21.44 -0.57
N LEU A 96 -6.03 -20.40 -0.81
CA LEU A 96 -5.79 -19.04 -0.32
C LEU A 96 -5.82 -18.97 1.20
N GLN A 97 -6.79 -19.62 1.84
CA GLN A 97 -6.88 -19.67 3.30
C GLN A 97 -5.65 -20.37 3.90
N ARG A 98 -5.23 -21.50 3.33
CA ARG A 98 -3.98 -22.17 3.75
C ARG A 98 -2.77 -21.29 3.53
N LEU A 99 -2.64 -20.67 2.37
CA LEU A 99 -1.50 -19.83 2.04
C LEU A 99 -1.40 -18.60 2.96
N SER A 100 -2.54 -17.96 3.24
CA SER A 100 -2.62 -16.83 4.18
C SER A 100 -2.25 -17.26 5.61
N ASN A 101 -2.60 -18.48 6.03
CA ASN A 101 -2.26 -18.98 7.36
C ASN A 101 -0.83 -19.56 7.47
N GLU A 102 -0.31 -20.22 6.43
CA GLU A 102 0.95 -20.98 6.45
C GLU A 102 2.17 -20.15 6.04
N LEU A 103 2.03 -19.20 5.10
CA LEU A 103 3.17 -18.32 4.73
C LEU A 103 3.45 -17.26 5.79
N TYR A 104 2.42 -16.85 6.54
CA TYR A 104 2.49 -15.72 7.46
C TYR A 104 2.37 -16.22 8.92
N SER A 105 3.34 -17.05 9.32
CA SER A 105 3.39 -17.65 10.67
C SER A 105 3.58 -16.62 11.80
N LYS A 106 4.03 -15.40 11.49
CA LYS A 106 4.07 -14.26 12.41
C LYS A 106 3.06 -13.19 12.03
N ASP A 107 2.30 -12.74 13.01
CA ASP A 107 1.29 -11.69 12.86
C ASP A 107 1.88 -10.32 12.45
N SER A 108 3.20 -10.14 12.40
CA SER A 108 3.85 -8.90 11.93
C SER A 108 4.08 -8.83 10.41
N HIS A 109 3.94 -9.94 9.68
CA HIS A 109 4.25 -9.96 8.24
C HIS A 109 3.33 -9.06 7.42
N PHE A 110 2.04 -9.01 7.75
CA PHE A 110 1.09 -8.21 6.97
C PHE A 110 1.46 -6.72 6.98
N VAL A 111 2.02 -6.21 8.08
CA VAL A 111 2.44 -4.80 8.13
C VAL A 111 3.59 -4.53 7.17
N LEU A 112 4.58 -5.43 7.12
CA LEU A 112 5.69 -5.30 6.17
C LEU A 112 5.21 -5.44 4.72
N GLU A 113 4.27 -6.33 4.43
CA GLU A 113 3.66 -6.46 3.08
C GLU A 113 2.89 -5.19 2.69
N LEU A 114 2.18 -4.55 3.62
CA LEU A 114 1.52 -3.27 3.38
C LEU A 114 2.52 -2.12 3.16
N ILE A 115 3.63 -2.09 3.89
CA ILE A 115 4.72 -1.14 3.65
C ILE A 115 5.34 -1.35 2.27
N GLN A 116 5.55 -2.60 1.85
CA GLN A 116 6.03 -2.91 0.50
C GLN A 116 5.03 -2.47 -0.58
N ASN A 117 3.73 -2.71 -0.35
CA ASN A 117 2.71 -2.23 -1.27
C ASN A 117 2.74 -0.70 -1.41
N ALA A 118 2.91 0.03 -0.30
CA ALA A 118 3.09 1.48 -0.34
C ALA A 118 4.40 1.89 -1.05
N ASP A 119 5.51 1.20 -0.82
CA ASP A 119 6.80 1.51 -1.47
C ASP A 119 6.76 1.30 -2.99
N ASP A 120 5.98 0.33 -3.45
CA ASP A 120 5.84 0.02 -4.88
C ASP A 120 4.85 0.96 -5.61
N ASN A 121 4.08 1.76 -4.88
CA ASN A 121 3.11 2.67 -5.46
C ASN A 121 3.76 3.83 -6.22
N GLN A 122 2.95 4.51 -7.05
CA GLN A 122 3.38 5.72 -7.73
C GLN A 122 2.96 6.95 -6.93
N TYR A 123 3.88 7.89 -6.75
CA TYR A 123 3.63 9.15 -6.08
C TYR A 123 3.70 10.28 -7.11
N ILE A 124 2.97 11.36 -6.86
CA ILE A 124 3.04 12.54 -7.72
C ILE A 124 4.26 13.36 -7.28
N GLU A 125 5.11 13.71 -8.25
CA GLU A 125 6.25 14.59 -8.00
C GLU A 125 5.74 16.04 -7.99
N ASN A 126 5.54 16.60 -6.81
CA ASN A 126 4.89 17.92 -6.64
C ASN A 126 5.89 18.96 -6.14
N SER A 127 5.71 20.20 -6.59
CA SER A 127 6.42 21.40 -6.10
C SER A 127 6.29 21.63 -4.58
N ASN A 128 5.28 21.02 -3.93
CA ASN A 128 4.99 21.15 -2.51
C ASN A 128 5.87 20.26 -1.61
N ASN A 129 6.79 19.48 -2.19
CA ASN A 129 7.72 18.62 -1.45
C ASN A 129 7.02 17.59 -0.52
N GLU A 130 5.82 17.14 -0.91
CA GLU A 130 5.11 16.07 -0.21
C GLU A 130 5.90 14.77 -0.35
N LYS A 131 6.38 14.27 0.78
CA LYS A 131 7.16 13.03 0.82
C LYS A 131 6.22 11.83 0.64
N PRO A 132 6.60 10.82 -0.16
CA PRO A 132 5.91 9.53 -0.18
C PRO A 132 5.77 8.96 1.23
N THR A 133 4.53 8.82 1.69
CA THR A 133 4.20 8.55 3.10
C THR A 133 3.12 7.50 3.23
N VAL A 134 3.33 6.55 4.14
CA VAL A 134 2.29 5.65 4.64
C VAL A 134 2.06 5.89 6.13
N ALA A 135 0.80 5.91 6.56
CA ALA A 135 0.42 6.00 7.96
C ALA A 135 -0.42 4.79 8.37
N PHE A 136 -0.11 4.23 9.55
CA PHE A 136 -0.89 3.19 10.21
C PHE A 136 -1.52 3.79 11.46
N ILE A 137 -2.84 3.89 11.49
CA ILE A 137 -3.61 4.30 12.66
C ILE A 137 -4.18 3.04 13.28
N VAL A 138 -3.71 2.70 14.47
CA VAL A 138 -4.05 1.46 15.17
C VAL A 138 -5.03 1.79 16.28
N GLU A 139 -6.26 1.30 16.14
CA GLU A 139 -7.35 1.49 17.09
C GLU A 139 -7.70 0.15 17.76
N HIS A 140 -8.66 0.17 18.68
CA HIS A 140 -9.04 -1.04 19.45
C HIS A 140 -9.68 -2.12 18.59
N ASP A 141 -10.47 -1.72 17.60
CA ASP A 141 -11.33 -2.59 16.79
C ASP A 141 -11.00 -2.54 15.30
N GLN A 142 -10.08 -1.67 14.87
CA GLN A 142 -9.66 -1.58 13.48
C GLN A 142 -8.22 -1.05 13.31
N ILE A 143 -7.66 -1.27 12.13
CA ILE A 143 -6.43 -0.61 11.67
C ILE A 143 -6.77 0.14 10.39
N ILE A 144 -6.46 1.43 10.35
CA ILE A 144 -6.60 2.27 9.16
C ILE A 144 -5.21 2.51 8.59
N ILE A 145 -5.06 2.31 7.29
CA ILE A 145 -3.82 2.56 6.55
C ILE A 145 -4.08 3.65 5.53
N LEU A 146 -3.28 4.71 5.58
CA LEU A 146 -3.38 5.84 4.67
C LEU A 146 -2.11 5.95 3.84
N ASN A 147 -2.25 6.20 2.54
CA ASN A 147 -1.12 6.40 1.64
C ASN A 147 -1.41 7.56 0.66
N ASN A 148 -0.44 8.46 0.51
CA ASN A 148 -0.54 9.66 -0.34
C ASN A 148 -0.04 9.42 -1.77
N GLU A 149 -0.20 8.20 -2.26
CA GLU A 149 0.13 7.80 -3.62
C GLU A 149 -0.91 8.33 -4.63
N LYS A 150 -0.81 7.97 -5.92
CA LYS A 150 -1.73 8.42 -6.98
C LYS A 150 -3.15 7.86 -6.88
N GLY A 151 -3.33 6.80 -6.11
CA GLY A 151 -4.55 6.04 -5.95
C GLY A 151 -4.64 4.85 -6.91
N PHE A 152 -5.57 3.94 -6.64
CA PHE A 152 -5.73 2.70 -7.38
C PHE A 152 -6.26 2.96 -8.80
N SER A 153 -5.67 2.25 -9.76
CA SER A 153 -6.19 2.11 -11.12
C SER A 153 -7.01 0.83 -11.26
N GLU A 154 -7.78 0.72 -12.35
CA GLU A 154 -8.47 -0.53 -12.73
C GLU A 154 -7.52 -1.74 -12.73
N SER A 155 -6.29 -1.56 -13.22
CA SER A 155 -5.29 -2.64 -13.24
C SER A 155 -4.93 -3.10 -11.83
N ASN A 156 -4.81 -2.17 -10.87
CA ASN A 156 -4.54 -2.51 -9.47
C ASN A 156 -5.71 -3.30 -8.86
N ILE A 157 -6.94 -2.90 -9.16
CA ILE A 157 -8.15 -3.60 -8.68
C ILE A 157 -8.23 -5.01 -9.27
N LYS A 158 -8.01 -5.18 -10.58
CA LYS A 158 -7.95 -6.51 -11.21
C LYS A 158 -6.87 -7.38 -10.59
N ALA A 159 -5.68 -6.83 -10.30
CA ALA A 159 -4.60 -7.55 -9.63
C ALA A 159 -4.97 -8.02 -8.23
N LEU A 160 -5.69 -7.18 -7.46
CA LEU A 160 -6.19 -7.56 -6.14
C LEU A 160 -7.20 -8.72 -6.21
N CYS A 161 -7.94 -8.86 -7.30
CA CYS A 161 -8.95 -9.90 -7.47
C CYS A 161 -8.39 -11.21 -8.06
N ASP A 162 -7.13 -11.22 -8.49
CA ASP A 162 -6.47 -12.39 -9.08
C ASP A 162 -5.67 -13.17 -8.01
N VAL A 163 -5.43 -14.46 -8.26
CA VAL A 163 -4.57 -15.32 -7.44
C VAL A 163 -3.30 -15.61 -8.23
N GLY A 164 -2.17 -15.05 -7.79
CA GLY A 164 -0.87 -15.35 -8.40
C GLY A 164 -0.43 -14.39 -9.51
N LYS A 165 -1.29 -13.47 -9.97
CA LYS A 165 -0.92 -12.46 -10.97
C LYS A 165 -0.67 -11.10 -10.32
N SER A 166 0.59 -10.69 -10.28
CA SER A 166 0.96 -9.33 -9.87
C SER A 166 0.97 -8.40 -11.08
N THR A 167 0.39 -7.20 -10.99
CA THR A 167 0.54 -6.14 -12.01
C THR A 167 1.93 -5.52 -12.04
N LYS A 168 2.73 -5.80 -11.00
CA LYS A 168 4.13 -5.40 -10.93
C LYS A 168 4.89 -6.38 -11.80
N GLY A 169 5.18 -5.98 -13.05
CA GLY A 169 5.97 -6.78 -13.99
C GLY A 169 7.28 -7.26 -13.35
N ILE A 170 7.90 -8.29 -13.93
CA ILE A 170 9.17 -8.87 -13.48
C ILE A 170 10.13 -7.73 -13.11
N HIS A 171 10.27 -7.44 -11.82
CA HIS A 171 11.23 -6.45 -11.37
C HIS A 171 12.58 -6.95 -11.82
N ARG A 172 13.28 -6.17 -12.66
CA ARG A 172 14.67 -6.46 -13.07
C ARG A 172 15.65 -6.42 -11.89
N LYS A 173 15.17 -6.14 -10.68
CA LYS A 173 15.90 -6.11 -9.41
C LYS A 173 14.99 -6.68 -8.31
N GLY A 174 15.19 -7.93 -7.93
CA GLY A 174 14.58 -8.52 -6.73
C GLY A 174 13.36 -9.43 -6.95
N TYR A 175 13.33 -10.51 -6.16
CA TYR A 175 12.36 -11.62 -6.19
C TYR A 175 11.02 -11.34 -5.48
N ILE A 176 10.81 -10.14 -4.94
CA ILE A 176 9.71 -9.89 -4.01
C ILE A 176 8.58 -9.14 -4.72
N GLY A 177 7.35 -9.62 -4.54
CA GLY A 177 6.13 -9.09 -5.19
C GLY A 177 5.56 -9.93 -6.34
N GLN A 178 6.23 -11.04 -6.73
CA GLN A 178 5.82 -11.84 -7.90
C GLN A 178 4.57 -12.71 -7.68
N LYS A 179 4.18 -12.99 -6.43
CA LYS A 179 3.18 -14.03 -6.16
C LYS A 179 1.73 -13.54 -6.05
N GLY A 180 1.45 -12.24 -6.16
CA GLY A 180 0.06 -11.71 -6.09
C GLY A 180 -0.69 -11.99 -4.78
N ILE A 181 0.02 -12.36 -3.70
CA ILE A 181 -0.55 -12.84 -2.43
C ILE A 181 -0.29 -11.88 -1.25
N GLY A 182 0.57 -10.87 -1.42
CA GLY A 182 1.02 -10.00 -0.34
C GLY A 182 -0.13 -9.29 0.37
N PHE A 183 -1.09 -8.74 -0.39
CA PHE A 183 -2.29 -8.13 0.19
C PHE A 183 -3.14 -9.14 0.97
N LYS A 184 -3.18 -10.43 0.58
CA LYS A 184 -3.98 -11.45 1.27
C LYS A 184 -3.47 -11.80 2.66
N SER A 185 -2.29 -11.31 3.04
CA SER A 185 -1.80 -11.40 4.42
C SER A 185 -2.68 -10.62 5.42
N VAL A 186 -3.43 -9.61 4.98
CA VAL A 186 -4.33 -8.84 5.87
C VAL A 186 -5.46 -9.71 6.44
N PHE A 187 -5.83 -10.80 5.77
CA PHE A 187 -6.86 -11.71 6.25
C PHE A 187 -6.48 -12.48 7.53
N ARG A 188 -5.22 -12.36 7.94
CA ARG A 188 -4.75 -12.79 9.25
C ARG A 188 -5.40 -12.00 10.39
N VAL A 189 -5.62 -10.69 10.19
CA VAL A 189 -6.08 -9.76 11.23
C VAL A 189 -7.53 -9.31 11.04
N THR A 190 -8.05 -9.37 9.82
CA THR A 190 -9.44 -9.00 9.48
C THR A 190 -10.09 -10.07 8.60
N ASP A 191 -11.42 -10.20 8.64
CA ASP A 191 -12.14 -10.98 7.64
C ASP A 191 -12.69 -10.09 6.51
N MET A 192 -12.72 -8.78 6.70
CA MET A 192 -13.40 -7.83 5.82
C MET A 192 -12.55 -6.59 5.54
N PRO A 193 -11.41 -6.72 4.84
CA PRO A 193 -10.61 -5.56 4.48
C PRO A 193 -11.35 -4.69 3.46
N GLU A 194 -11.34 -3.39 3.69
CA GLU A 194 -11.97 -2.37 2.85
C GLU A 194 -10.89 -1.50 2.19
N ILE A 195 -11.15 -1.05 0.96
CA ILE A 195 -10.25 -0.22 0.18
C ILE A 195 -11.06 0.92 -0.43
N HIS A 196 -10.62 2.15 -0.15
CA HIS A 196 -11.19 3.38 -0.65
C HIS A 196 -10.10 4.17 -1.37
N SER A 197 -10.18 4.26 -2.69
CA SER A 197 -9.14 4.92 -3.51
C SER A 197 -9.67 5.28 -4.88
N ASN A 198 -9.48 6.53 -5.32
CA ASN A 198 -9.87 7.02 -6.66
C ASN A 198 -11.30 6.64 -7.13
N GLY A 199 -12.28 6.72 -6.22
CA GLY A 199 -13.68 6.38 -6.50
C GLY A 199 -14.00 4.89 -6.39
N TYR A 200 -13.01 4.01 -6.21
CA TYR A 200 -13.25 2.63 -5.80
C TYR A 200 -13.57 2.58 -4.31
N HIS A 201 -14.72 1.98 -3.96
CA HIS A 201 -15.15 1.71 -2.60
C HIS A 201 -15.54 0.24 -2.50
N ILE A 202 -14.55 -0.60 -2.17
CA ILE A 202 -14.72 -2.05 -2.19
C ILE A 202 -14.34 -2.68 -0.86
N LYS A 203 -14.99 -3.80 -0.56
CA LYS A 203 -14.58 -4.71 0.51
C LYS A 203 -14.47 -6.13 0.00
N PHE A 204 -13.58 -6.88 0.62
CA PHE A 204 -13.58 -8.33 0.54
C PHE A 204 -14.27 -8.88 1.79
N ASP A 205 -14.71 -10.13 1.74
CA ASP A 205 -15.41 -10.76 2.87
C ASP A 205 -15.08 -12.24 2.90
N ALA A 206 -14.10 -12.63 3.72
CA ALA A 206 -13.66 -14.01 3.88
C ALA A 206 -14.76 -14.94 4.42
N SER A 207 -15.83 -14.40 5.02
CA SER A 207 -16.97 -15.16 5.50
C SER A 207 -18.03 -15.44 4.43
N SER A 208 -18.00 -14.70 3.31
CA SER A 208 -18.97 -14.81 2.20
C SER A 208 -18.78 -16.04 1.30
N GLY A 209 -17.89 -16.97 1.67
CA GLY A 209 -17.61 -18.21 0.95
C GLY A 209 -16.16 -18.30 0.47
N SER A 210 -15.88 -19.32 -0.34
CA SER A 210 -14.50 -19.67 -0.72
C SER A 210 -13.75 -18.56 -1.47
N ASN A 211 -14.46 -17.72 -2.22
CA ASN A 211 -13.86 -16.61 -2.98
C ASN A 211 -13.77 -15.31 -2.18
N GLY A 212 -14.20 -15.31 -0.93
CA GLY A 212 -14.26 -14.11 -0.09
C GLY A 212 -12.97 -13.30 -0.05
N TYR A 213 -11.82 -13.97 -0.22
CA TYR A 213 -10.48 -13.38 -0.23
C TYR A 213 -10.16 -12.56 -1.49
N ILE A 214 -10.86 -12.78 -2.59
CA ILE A 214 -10.56 -12.23 -3.93
C ILE A 214 -11.78 -11.66 -4.66
N LEU A 215 -13.00 -11.91 -4.17
CA LEU A 215 -14.22 -11.38 -4.73
C LEU A 215 -14.48 -9.98 -4.18
N PRO A 216 -14.38 -8.91 -5.00
CA PRO A 216 -14.68 -7.56 -4.54
C PRO A 216 -16.19 -7.37 -4.42
N ASN A 217 -16.64 -6.75 -3.33
CA ASN A 217 -18.00 -6.27 -3.14
C ASN A 217 -17.99 -4.75 -3.03
N TRP A 218 -18.94 -4.08 -3.68
CA TRP A 218 -19.06 -2.63 -3.57
C TRP A 218 -19.63 -2.22 -2.21
N ILE A 219 -19.17 -1.08 -1.69
CA ILE A 219 -19.66 -0.43 -0.48
C ILE A 219 -20.57 0.72 -0.91
N TYR A 220 -21.89 0.52 -0.79
CA TYR A 220 -22.90 1.50 -1.25
C TYR A 220 -23.13 2.64 -0.26
N ASP A 221 -22.84 2.42 1.01
CA ASP A 221 -22.99 3.36 2.12
C ASP A 221 -21.74 4.19 2.37
N TRP A 222 -20.77 4.14 1.46
CA TRP A 222 -19.60 5.01 1.54
C TRP A 222 -19.97 6.47 1.26
N ASN A 223 -19.59 7.36 2.18
CA ASN A 223 -19.72 8.80 2.01
C ASN A 223 -18.32 9.46 2.05
N SER A 224 -18.13 10.55 1.31
CA SER A 224 -16.89 11.33 1.31
C SER A 224 -16.50 11.84 2.71
N ASP A 225 -17.48 12.08 3.59
CA ASP A 225 -17.25 12.43 5.01
C ASP A 225 -16.56 11.32 5.82
N GLN A 226 -16.61 10.06 5.36
CA GLN A 226 -15.92 8.92 5.98
C GLN A 226 -14.46 8.81 5.54
N ARG A 227 -14.01 9.61 4.56
CA ARG A 227 -12.60 9.71 4.20
C ARG A 227 -11.84 10.28 5.40
N SER A 228 -10.79 9.58 5.80
CA SER A 228 -9.97 10.02 6.93
C SER A 228 -9.38 11.41 6.67
N THR A 229 -9.70 12.34 7.55
CA THR A 229 -9.09 13.68 7.61
C THR A 229 -7.85 13.70 8.47
N TYR A 230 -7.31 12.53 8.84
CA TYR A 230 -6.18 12.39 9.72
C TYR A 230 -5.00 13.23 9.25
N GLN A 231 -4.57 14.18 10.08
CA GLN A 231 -3.34 14.94 9.87
C GLN A 231 -2.47 14.74 11.10
N PRO A 232 -1.32 14.03 10.99
CA PRO A 232 -0.43 13.80 12.12
C PRO A 232 0.25 15.10 12.60
N CYS A 233 0.27 16.14 11.77
CA CYS A 233 0.77 17.46 12.12
C CYS A 233 0.00 18.53 11.32
N GLU A 234 -0.43 19.60 11.99
CA GLU A 234 -1.17 20.71 11.37
C GLU A 234 -0.37 21.46 10.30
N SER A 235 0.96 21.34 10.31
CA SER A 235 1.83 22.06 9.39
C SER A 235 1.93 21.45 7.98
N ARG A 236 1.41 20.23 7.77
CA ARG A 236 1.50 19.51 6.49
C ARG A 236 0.14 18.94 6.12
N ASN A 237 -0.27 19.14 4.87
CA ASN A 237 -1.36 18.38 4.29
C ASN A 237 -0.78 17.16 3.58
N TYR A 238 -1.14 15.96 4.04
CA TYR A 238 -0.65 14.72 3.44
C TYR A 238 -1.44 14.29 2.20
N GLY A 239 -2.63 14.85 1.95
CA GLY A 239 -3.38 14.60 0.72
C GLY A 239 -3.72 13.13 0.47
N TRP A 240 -4.06 12.35 1.50
CA TRP A 240 -4.31 10.91 1.42
C TRP A 240 -5.25 10.54 0.26
N LYS A 241 -4.78 9.66 -0.62
CA LYS A 241 -5.56 9.19 -1.79
C LYS A 241 -6.09 7.79 -1.62
N THR A 242 -5.34 6.94 -0.93
CA THR A 242 -5.71 5.56 -0.64
C THR A 242 -5.91 5.39 0.86
N GLN A 243 -7.07 4.88 1.24
CA GLN A 243 -7.41 4.45 2.59
C GLN A 243 -7.77 2.96 2.56
N ILE A 244 -7.11 2.17 3.38
CA ILE A 244 -7.44 0.76 3.62
C ILE A 244 -7.92 0.66 5.06
N VAL A 245 -9.09 0.08 5.28
CA VAL A 245 -9.65 -0.15 6.61
C VAL A 245 -9.64 -1.64 6.88
N LEU A 246 -9.09 -2.05 8.02
CA LEU A 246 -9.02 -3.44 8.46
C LEU A 246 -9.76 -3.59 9.78
N PRO A 247 -11.09 -3.85 9.76
CA PRO A 247 -11.83 -4.19 10.97
C PRO A 247 -11.25 -5.46 11.60
N LEU A 248 -10.78 -5.37 12.84
CA LEU A 248 -10.07 -6.45 13.52
C LEU A 248 -11.02 -7.58 13.94
N LYS A 249 -10.57 -8.81 13.72
CA LYS A 249 -11.21 -10.01 14.30
C LYS A 249 -11.25 -9.89 15.82
N LYS A 250 -12.31 -10.41 16.44
CA LYS A 250 -12.53 -10.30 17.90
C LYS A 250 -11.35 -10.83 18.72
N GLU A 251 -10.75 -11.94 18.28
CA GLU A 251 -9.58 -12.53 18.91
C GLU A 251 -8.31 -11.67 18.80
N MET A 252 -8.23 -10.79 17.79
CA MET A 252 -7.09 -9.91 17.56
C MET A 252 -7.17 -8.62 18.39
N GLN A 253 -8.37 -8.18 18.77
CA GLN A 253 -8.59 -6.96 19.57
C GLN A 253 -7.93 -7.02 20.96
N HIS A 254 -7.77 -8.21 21.53
CA HIS A 254 -7.10 -8.43 22.82
C HIS A 254 -5.67 -8.97 22.69
N SER A 255 -5.18 -9.11 21.46
CA SER A 255 -3.87 -9.71 21.19
C SER A 255 -2.72 -8.71 21.37
N LYS A 256 -1.49 -9.22 21.42
CA LYS A 256 -0.27 -8.39 21.38
C LYS A 256 0.04 -7.85 19.97
N LEU A 257 -0.92 -7.87 19.02
CA LEU A 257 -0.73 -7.38 17.65
C LEU A 257 -0.18 -5.96 17.63
N ILE A 258 -0.70 -5.10 18.50
CA ILE A 258 -0.30 -3.68 18.60
C ILE A 258 1.19 -3.54 18.93
N SER A 259 1.72 -4.39 19.82
CA SER A 259 3.16 -4.40 20.13
C SER A 259 4.04 -4.72 18.92
N ARG A 260 3.51 -5.36 17.87
CA ARG A 260 4.25 -5.66 16.64
C ARG A 260 4.51 -4.44 15.79
N PHE A 261 3.63 -3.45 15.82
CA PHE A 261 3.90 -2.15 15.18
C PHE A 261 5.07 -1.44 15.86
N HIS A 262 5.32 -1.71 17.15
CA HIS A 262 6.48 -1.17 17.85
C HIS A 262 7.81 -1.80 17.43
N ASP A 263 7.80 -3.02 16.89
CA ASP A 263 9.01 -3.71 16.39
C ASP A 263 9.50 -3.12 15.04
N ILE A 264 8.69 -2.28 14.39
CA ILE A 264 9.07 -1.60 13.14
C ILE A 264 10.12 -0.54 13.44
N HIS A 265 11.27 -0.68 12.79
CA HIS A 265 12.44 0.16 12.99
C HIS A 265 12.70 1.05 11.75
N SER A 266 13.18 2.28 11.97
CA SER A 266 13.39 3.26 10.89
C SER A 266 14.43 2.82 9.86
N SER A 267 15.31 1.86 10.19
CA SER A 267 16.24 1.21 9.26
C SER A 267 15.56 0.56 8.06
N LEU A 268 14.26 0.25 8.16
CA LEU A 268 13.46 -0.21 7.02
C LEU A 268 13.53 0.77 5.84
N LEU A 269 13.46 2.08 6.11
CA LEU A 269 13.45 3.12 5.08
C LEU A 269 14.75 3.21 4.27
N LEU A 270 15.88 2.65 4.74
CA LEU A 270 17.17 2.74 4.05
C LEU A 270 17.13 2.10 2.66
N PHE A 271 16.39 0.99 2.53
CA PHE A 271 16.37 0.15 1.33
C PHE A 271 15.02 0.11 0.63
N LEU A 272 14.06 0.93 1.09
CA LEU A 272 12.85 1.22 0.35
C LEU A 272 13.17 2.15 -0.82
N ASN A 273 12.48 1.97 -1.94
CA ASN A 273 12.79 2.66 -3.19
C ASN A 273 12.13 4.03 -3.29
N ARG A 274 10.89 4.16 -2.83
CA ARG A 274 10.06 5.35 -3.01
C ARG A 274 9.59 5.92 -1.69
N LEU A 275 9.28 5.09 -0.71
CA LEU A 275 8.71 5.51 0.55
C LEU A 275 9.75 6.25 1.40
N HIS A 276 9.40 7.46 1.84
CA HIS A 276 10.27 8.33 2.63
C HIS A 276 9.85 8.42 4.09
N THR A 277 8.55 8.29 4.36
CA THR A 277 7.99 8.45 5.70
C THR A 277 7.06 7.29 6.03
N ILE A 278 7.21 6.74 7.24
CA ILE A 278 6.29 5.78 7.84
C ILE A 278 5.80 6.37 9.17
N ILE A 279 4.49 6.49 9.31
CA ILE A 279 3.84 6.95 10.54
C ILE A 279 3.11 5.77 11.17
N ILE A 280 3.25 5.61 12.48
CA ILE A 280 2.49 4.67 13.29
C ILE A 280 1.87 5.47 14.42
N ASP A 281 0.55 5.56 14.44
CA ASP A 281 -0.24 6.22 15.47
C ASP A 281 -1.06 5.15 16.20
N ASP A 282 -0.48 4.61 17.26
CA ASP A 282 -1.13 3.64 18.14
C ASP A 282 -2.00 4.38 19.14
N LYS A 283 -3.30 4.45 18.84
CA LYS A 283 -4.32 5.06 19.70
C LYS A 283 -4.58 4.24 20.95
N VAL A 284 -4.31 2.93 20.92
CA VAL A 284 -4.53 2.03 22.05
C VAL A 284 -3.51 2.25 23.15
N SER A 285 -2.22 2.32 22.78
CA SER A 285 -1.13 2.60 23.74
C SER A 285 -0.80 4.09 23.86
N ASN A 286 -1.44 4.95 23.08
CA ASN A 286 -1.14 6.38 22.94
C ASN A 286 0.34 6.63 22.57
N ILE A 287 0.84 5.87 21.60
CA ILE A 287 2.22 5.94 21.11
C ILE A 287 2.20 6.39 19.65
N MET A 288 2.90 7.49 19.36
CA MET A 288 3.13 7.94 17.99
C MET A 288 4.60 7.74 17.62
N LYS A 289 4.84 7.14 16.45
CA LYS A 289 6.15 7.04 15.82
C LYS A 289 6.08 7.64 14.43
N VAL A 290 6.93 8.62 14.17
CA VAL A 290 7.15 9.21 12.85
C VAL A 290 8.57 8.89 12.45
N MET A 291 8.72 7.99 11.48
CA MET A 291 10.01 7.60 10.93
C MET A 291 10.18 8.26 9.58
N GLU A 292 11.26 9.02 9.39
CA GLU A 292 11.56 9.64 8.10
C GLU A 292 12.97 9.30 7.64
N ARG A 293 13.12 9.24 6.32
CA ARG A 293 14.40 9.20 5.61
C ARG A 293 14.65 10.52 4.90
N GLU A 294 15.87 11.00 5.01
CA GLU A 294 16.37 12.17 4.30
C GLU A 294 17.77 11.87 3.76
N HIS A 295 17.98 12.14 2.47
CA HIS A 295 19.31 12.13 1.89
C HIS A 295 20.02 13.44 2.22
N VAL A 296 21.10 13.36 2.98
CA VAL A 296 21.91 14.53 3.38
C VAL A 296 22.98 14.79 2.32
N GLU A 297 23.67 13.73 1.90
CA GLU A 297 24.69 13.73 0.85
C GLU A 297 24.63 12.41 0.08
N LYS A 298 25.45 12.26 -0.98
CA LYS A 298 25.40 11.13 -1.92
C LYS A 298 25.27 9.75 -1.26
N ASN A 299 26.04 9.51 -0.21
CA ASN A 299 26.04 8.23 0.52
C ASN A 299 25.59 8.40 1.98
N ILE A 300 25.11 9.57 2.39
CA ILE A 300 24.75 9.85 3.78
C ILE A 300 23.24 10.00 3.88
N VAL A 301 22.63 9.06 4.58
CA VAL A 301 21.19 9.03 4.84
C VAL A 301 20.93 9.32 6.32
N ARG A 302 20.10 10.31 6.59
CA ARG A 302 19.56 10.55 7.93
C ARG A 302 18.27 9.74 8.08
N LEU A 303 18.22 8.92 9.12
CA LEU A 303 16.99 8.32 9.60
C LEU A 303 16.58 9.00 10.90
N SER A 304 15.36 9.51 10.94
CA SER A 304 14.72 9.97 12.17
C SER A 304 13.67 8.97 12.63
N ASN A 305 13.46 8.94 13.95
CA ASN A 305 12.34 8.32 14.62
C ASN A 305 11.91 9.27 15.74
N ASN A 306 10.84 10.02 15.50
CA ASN A 306 10.46 11.16 16.32
C ASN A 306 11.66 12.15 16.48
N ASN A 307 12.05 12.44 17.72
CA ASN A 307 13.14 13.36 18.03
C ASN A 307 14.54 12.72 17.93
N ASP A 308 14.62 11.40 17.83
CA ASP A 308 15.90 10.70 17.68
C ASP A 308 16.26 10.63 16.20
N SER A 309 17.49 11.05 15.85
CA SER A 309 18.01 10.90 14.49
C SER A 309 19.40 10.28 14.49
N ARG A 310 19.68 9.50 13.44
CA ARG A 310 20.97 8.87 13.20
C ARG A 310 21.36 9.01 11.74
N LEU A 311 22.63 9.30 11.51
CA LEU A 311 23.21 9.28 10.17
C LEU A 311 23.70 7.87 9.85
N TRP A 312 23.56 7.48 8.60
CA TRP A 312 24.00 6.22 8.04
C TRP A 312 24.80 6.49 6.78
N PHE A 313 25.95 5.82 6.65
CA PHE A 313 26.67 5.78 5.39
C PHE A 313 26.22 4.55 4.61
N VAL A 314 25.58 4.76 3.47
CA VAL A 314 25.02 3.71 2.62
C VAL A 314 25.82 3.62 1.33
N VAL A 315 26.35 2.44 1.05
CA VAL A 315 27.09 2.15 -0.18
C VAL A 315 26.41 1.01 -0.91
N GLU A 316 26.07 1.24 -2.17
CA GLU A 316 25.58 0.20 -3.07
C GLU A 316 26.70 -0.27 -4.01
N LYS A 317 26.77 -1.58 -4.20
CA LYS A 317 27.70 -2.25 -5.11
C LYS A 317 26.89 -3.11 -6.07
N GLU A 318 27.00 -2.80 -7.36
CA GLU A 318 26.43 -3.61 -8.42
C GLU A 318 27.42 -4.71 -8.80
N ILE A 319 26.92 -5.94 -8.90
CA ILE A 319 27.68 -7.13 -9.25
C ILE A 319 27.12 -7.67 -10.56
N PRO A 320 27.91 -7.75 -11.63
CA PRO A 320 27.48 -8.40 -12.87
C PRO A 320 27.30 -9.91 -12.63
N ILE A 321 26.24 -10.47 -13.19
CA ILE A 321 25.91 -11.90 -13.06
C ILE A 321 26.06 -12.55 -14.43
N ASP A 322 27.00 -13.49 -14.52
CA ASP A 322 27.16 -14.35 -15.71
C ASP A 322 26.45 -15.71 -15.56
N VAL A 323 25.82 -15.96 -14.39
CA VAL A 323 25.32 -17.28 -13.98
C VAL A 323 23.82 -17.47 -14.30
N ARG A 324 23.11 -16.42 -14.72
CA ARG A 324 21.66 -16.42 -14.96
C ARG A 324 21.33 -15.71 -16.27
N GLU A 325 20.57 -16.35 -17.16
CA GLU A 325 20.17 -15.74 -18.46
C GLU A 325 19.20 -14.57 -18.30
N ASP A 326 18.44 -14.52 -17.20
CA ASP A 326 17.36 -13.58 -16.91
C ASP A 326 17.78 -12.35 -16.07
N VAL A 327 18.93 -12.40 -15.39
CA VAL A 327 19.39 -11.32 -14.49
C VAL A 327 20.83 -10.93 -14.83
N LYS A 328 21.02 -9.69 -15.28
CA LYS A 328 22.33 -9.18 -15.72
C LYS A 328 23.22 -8.69 -14.58
N SER A 329 22.63 -8.27 -13.47
CA SER A 329 23.34 -7.79 -12.30
C SER A 329 22.47 -7.87 -11.04
N THR A 330 23.11 -7.91 -9.87
CA THR A 330 22.46 -7.77 -8.55
C THR A 330 23.11 -6.64 -7.78
N ASN A 331 22.35 -6.02 -6.89
CA ASN A 331 22.85 -4.97 -6.02
C ASN A 331 23.01 -5.49 -4.58
N ILE A 332 24.16 -5.22 -3.99
CA ILE A 332 24.40 -5.39 -2.55
C ILE A 332 24.64 -4.02 -1.95
N ALA A 333 23.88 -3.68 -0.91
CA ALA A 333 24.07 -2.46 -0.14
C ALA A 333 24.61 -2.73 1.26
N PHE A 334 25.47 -1.83 1.73
CA PHE A 334 26.02 -1.82 3.07
C PHE A 334 25.63 -0.50 3.74
N ALA A 335 25.08 -0.56 4.95
CA ALA A 335 24.78 0.65 5.72
C ALA A 335 25.50 0.65 7.07
N PHE A 336 26.40 1.61 7.25
CA PHE A 336 27.21 1.79 8.45
C PHE A 336 26.61 2.92 9.31
N PRO A 337 26.29 2.67 10.59
CA PRO A 337 25.79 3.73 11.45
C PRO A 337 26.92 4.70 11.82
N PHE A 338 26.70 6.00 11.68
CA PHE A 338 27.61 7.00 12.24
C PHE A 338 27.42 7.07 13.76
N ASN A 339 28.51 6.96 14.51
CA ASN A 339 28.50 7.17 15.95
C ASN A 339 29.21 8.50 16.28
N ASN A 340 28.43 9.57 16.44
CA ASN A 340 28.96 10.88 16.85
C ASN A 340 29.26 10.97 18.36
N LYS A 341 28.92 9.94 19.16
CA LYS A 341 29.28 9.91 20.57
C LYS A 341 30.68 9.32 20.70
N LEU A 342 31.60 10.11 21.22
CA LEU A 342 33.00 9.78 21.61
C LEU A 342 33.12 8.65 22.66
N LYS A 343 32.13 7.75 22.80
CA LYS A 343 32.13 6.69 23.80
C LYS A 343 32.22 5.31 23.16
N THR A 344 33.11 4.54 23.75
CA THR A 344 33.47 3.12 23.63
C THR A 344 32.30 2.13 23.77
N GLU A 345 31.07 2.51 23.42
CA GLU A 345 29.94 1.59 23.38
C GLU A 345 30.04 0.74 22.12
N ALA A 346 30.10 -0.58 22.31
CA ALA A 346 30.07 -1.53 21.20
C ALA A 346 28.76 -1.35 20.42
N LEU A 347 28.87 -1.19 19.09
CA LEU A 347 27.69 -1.10 18.23
C LEU A 347 26.78 -2.33 18.44
N PRO A 348 25.45 -2.16 18.48
CA PRO A 348 24.54 -3.30 18.55
C PRO A 348 24.59 -4.10 17.25
N ALA A 349 24.26 -5.39 17.35
CA ALA A 349 24.11 -6.21 16.16
C ALA A 349 22.93 -5.71 15.31
N GLN A 350 23.11 -5.71 13.99
CA GLN A 350 22.14 -5.23 13.01
C GLN A 350 21.47 -6.40 12.31
N GLN A 351 20.27 -6.16 11.78
CA GLN A 351 19.56 -7.12 10.93
C GLN A 351 20.18 -7.15 9.52
N VAL A 352 20.11 -8.30 8.88
CA VAL A 352 20.37 -8.42 7.43
C VAL A 352 19.06 -8.22 6.70
N PHE A 353 19.11 -7.67 5.49
CA PHE A 353 17.94 -7.29 4.71
C PHE A 353 17.88 -8.05 3.40
N ALA A 354 16.68 -8.48 3.06
CA ALA A 354 16.28 -8.84 1.70
C ALA A 354 15.08 -7.96 1.35
N PHE A 355 15.37 -6.68 1.08
CA PHE A 355 14.43 -5.54 1.02
C PHE A 355 13.72 -5.23 2.35
N LEU A 356 13.25 -6.26 3.05
CA LEU A 356 12.76 -6.20 4.41
C LEU A 356 13.79 -6.76 5.40
N PRO A 357 13.71 -6.36 6.69
CA PRO A 357 14.56 -6.91 7.74
C PRO A 357 14.33 -8.42 7.92
N LEU A 358 15.43 -9.15 7.98
CA LEU A 358 15.52 -10.55 8.42
C LEU A 358 16.10 -10.59 9.84
N ARG A 359 16.55 -11.76 10.29
CA ARG A 359 17.28 -11.89 11.56
C ARG A 359 18.67 -11.21 11.53
N SER A 360 19.22 -11.00 12.72
CA SER A 360 20.62 -10.61 12.87
C SER A 360 21.55 -11.83 12.77
N TYR A 361 22.70 -11.63 12.13
CA TYR A 361 23.79 -12.61 12.02
C TYR A 361 25.06 -12.13 12.74
N GLY A 362 24.95 -11.12 13.62
CA GLY A 362 26.05 -10.58 14.42
C GLY A 362 26.80 -9.39 13.81
N PHE A 363 26.50 -9.01 12.56
CA PHE A 363 27.09 -7.81 11.93
C PHE A 363 26.75 -6.53 12.69
N LYS A 364 27.68 -5.58 12.72
CA LYS A 364 27.50 -4.26 13.37
C LYS A 364 27.05 -3.15 12.42
N PHE A 365 26.84 -3.52 11.17
CA PHE A 365 26.34 -2.72 10.05
C PHE A 365 25.28 -3.55 9.33
N ILE A 366 24.43 -2.91 8.55
CA ILE A 366 23.39 -3.60 7.79
C ILE A 366 23.96 -4.06 6.45
N ILE A 367 23.60 -5.28 6.05
CA ILE A 367 23.81 -5.81 4.71
C ILE A 367 22.42 -5.98 4.09
N GLN A 368 22.20 -5.39 2.92
CA GLN A 368 21.05 -5.68 2.07
C GLN A 368 21.56 -6.35 0.79
N ALA A 369 20.90 -7.42 0.38
CA ALA A 369 21.11 -8.04 -0.93
C ALA A 369 19.84 -8.76 -1.39
N ASP A 370 19.82 -9.20 -2.63
CA ASP A 370 18.72 -9.98 -3.22
C ASP A 370 18.70 -11.44 -2.74
N PHE A 371 18.80 -11.69 -1.43
CA PHE A 371 18.81 -13.05 -0.89
C PHE A 371 17.52 -13.80 -1.22
N GLU A 372 17.65 -15.06 -1.63
CA GLU A 372 16.55 -16.01 -1.67
C GLU A 372 16.18 -16.41 -0.23
N VAL A 373 14.95 -16.13 0.16
CA VAL A 373 14.43 -16.39 1.51
C VAL A 373 13.32 -17.45 1.44
N PRO A 374 13.16 -18.30 2.48
CA PRO A 374 12.03 -19.21 2.56
C PRO A 374 10.72 -18.43 2.66
N SER A 375 9.60 -19.13 2.46
CA SER A 375 8.25 -18.56 2.58
C SER A 375 8.01 -17.81 3.89
N SER A 376 8.57 -18.29 5.00
CA SER A 376 8.46 -17.63 6.32
C SER A 376 9.25 -16.32 6.41
N ARG A 377 10.21 -16.10 5.50
CA ARG A 377 11.12 -14.93 5.46
C ARG A 377 11.88 -14.67 6.77
N GLU A 378 12.11 -15.70 7.58
CA GLU A 378 12.80 -15.55 8.87
C GLU A 378 14.32 -15.74 8.79
N ASP A 379 14.79 -16.40 7.72
CA ASP A 379 16.18 -16.80 7.53
C ASP A 379 16.60 -16.62 6.06
N ILE A 380 17.88 -16.75 5.78
CA ILE A 380 18.40 -16.86 4.41
C ILE A 380 18.43 -18.34 4.04
N ASN A 381 17.98 -18.68 2.83
CA ASN A 381 18.03 -20.07 2.36
C ASN A 381 19.49 -20.49 2.13
N LYS A 382 20.08 -21.20 3.09
CA LYS A 382 21.49 -21.65 3.04
C LYS A 382 21.79 -22.60 1.87
N ASP A 383 20.80 -23.34 1.40
CA ASP A 383 20.98 -24.36 0.35
C ASP A 383 20.84 -23.76 -1.06
N SER A 384 20.51 -22.46 -1.16
CA SER A 384 20.43 -21.76 -2.43
C SER A 384 21.82 -21.45 -3.00
N ALA A 385 22.10 -21.95 -4.21
CA ALA A 385 23.30 -21.62 -4.97
C ALA A 385 23.45 -20.10 -5.18
N TRP A 386 22.33 -19.39 -5.35
CA TRP A 386 22.31 -17.94 -5.48
C TRP A 386 22.80 -17.23 -4.21
N ASN A 387 22.31 -17.65 -3.04
CA ASN A 387 22.78 -17.08 -1.78
C ASN A 387 24.25 -17.41 -1.52
N GLN A 388 24.70 -18.62 -1.88
CA GLN A 388 26.12 -18.98 -1.77
C GLN A 388 26.99 -18.08 -2.65
N TYR A 389 26.54 -17.76 -3.87
CA TYR A 389 27.22 -16.80 -4.73
C TYR A 389 27.31 -15.40 -4.09
N ILE A 390 26.19 -14.86 -3.57
CA ILE A 390 26.20 -13.57 -2.85
C ILE A 390 27.20 -13.60 -1.68
N LEU A 391 27.16 -14.66 -0.86
CA LEU A 391 28.03 -14.81 0.31
C LEU A 391 29.52 -14.80 -0.06
N GLN A 392 29.90 -15.36 -1.21
CA GLN A 392 31.29 -15.34 -1.69
C GLN A 392 31.77 -13.92 -2.05
N GLN A 393 30.86 -13.03 -2.47
CA GLN A 393 31.21 -11.65 -2.82
C GLN A 393 31.29 -10.73 -1.59
N LEU A 394 30.56 -11.04 -0.51
CA LEU A 394 30.43 -10.15 0.65
C LEU A 394 31.76 -9.73 1.29
N PRO A 395 32.78 -10.61 1.53
CA PRO A 395 34.00 -10.19 2.20
C PRO A 395 34.76 -9.09 1.45
N LYS A 396 34.95 -9.26 0.13
CA LYS A 396 35.62 -8.29 -0.73
C LYS A 396 34.85 -6.97 -0.76
N LEU A 397 33.54 -7.04 -1.00
CA LEU A 397 32.70 -5.84 -1.11
C LEU A 397 32.54 -5.09 0.21
N THR A 398 32.56 -5.79 1.34
CA THR A 398 32.56 -5.17 2.68
C THR A 398 33.83 -4.33 2.88
N VAL A 399 35.00 -4.86 2.51
CA VAL A 399 36.27 -4.13 2.60
C VAL A 399 36.24 -2.89 1.70
N GLU A 400 35.79 -3.02 0.46
CA GLU A 400 35.65 -1.88 -0.46
C GLU A 400 34.68 -0.82 0.06
N ALA A 401 33.51 -1.22 0.59
CA ALA A 401 32.54 -0.30 1.17
C ALA A 401 33.10 0.43 2.40
N PHE A 402 33.89 -0.27 3.23
CA PHE A 402 34.55 0.33 4.38
C PHE A 402 35.65 1.33 3.98
N HIS A 403 36.37 1.09 2.89
CA HIS A 403 37.32 2.09 2.37
C HIS A 403 36.61 3.36 1.93
N SER A 404 35.47 3.23 1.24
CA SER A 404 34.64 4.39 0.87
C SER A 404 34.07 5.17 2.05
N PHE A 405 33.98 4.57 3.25
CA PHE A 405 33.53 5.25 4.47
C PHE A 405 34.61 6.15 5.10
N LYS A 406 35.89 5.92 4.78
CA LYS A 406 37.01 6.70 5.34
C LYS A 406 37.30 7.98 4.56
N ASP A 407 36.93 7.99 3.29
CA ASP A 407 37.04 9.14 2.38
C ASP A 407 35.82 10.05 2.54
#